data_AF-A0A2V8Q0S2-F1
#
_entry.id   AF-A0A2V8Q0S2-F1
#
_cell.length_a   1.000
_cell.length_b   1.000
_cell.length_c   1.000
_cell.angle_alpha   90.00
_cell.angle_beta   90.00
_cell.angle_gamma   90.00
#
_symmetry.space_group_name_H-M   'P 1'
#
loop_
_entity.id
_entity.type
_entity.pdbx_description
1 polymer ?
#
loop_
_entity_poly.entity_id
_entity_poly.type
_entity_poly.pdbx_seq_one_letter_code
_entity_poly.pdbx_strand_id
1 'polypeptide(L)'
;MTALPKSKGRATLSRTLFVCGLLLAALAIVFLIASVNGSQRLPLAASLCALTGRSNCGLSPEQQAILFDLRLPRNLLAGAVGMCLAAAGAGYQALLRNPLAEPYLL
;
A
#
# COMPACT_ATOMS: atom_id res chain seq x y z
N MET A 1 -10.87 -2.35 51.22
CA MET A 1 -10.07 -3.27 50.40
C MET A 1 -10.41 -3.00 48.94
N THR A 2 -9.64 -2.10 48.32
CA THR A 2 -9.88 -1.51 47.01
C THR A 2 -9.38 -2.43 45.90
N ALA A 3 -10.31 -2.94 45.08
CA ALA A 3 -9.97 -3.68 43.87
C ALA A 3 -9.32 -2.73 42.85
N LEU A 4 -8.06 -2.97 42.51
CA LEU A 4 -7.35 -2.21 41.47
C LEU A 4 -7.95 -2.53 40.08
N PRO A 5 -8.17 -1.51 39.23
CA PRO A 5 -8.82 -1.69 37.94
C PRO A 5 -7.94 -2.47 36.95
N LYS A 6 -8.51 -3.53 36.34
CA LYS A 6 -7.97 -4.30 35.20
C LYS A 6 -7.42 -3.36 34.12
N SER A 7 -6.14 -3.49 33.79
CA SER A 7 -5.50 -2.75 32.70
C SER A 7 -6.23 -3.05 31.38
N LYS A 8 -6.98 -2.06 30.88
CA LYS A 8 -7.68 -2.15 29.60
C LYS A 8 -6.65 -2.36 28.49
N GLY A 9 -6.96 -3.30 27.60
CA GLY A 9 -6.02 -3.95 26.69
C GLY A 9 -5.13 -2.99 25.92
N ARG A 10 -3.84 -3.00 26.27
CA ARG A 10 -2.80 -2.63 25.32
C ARG A 10 -2.91 -3.64 24.18
N ALA A 11 -3.33 -3.22 22.99
CA ALA A 11 -2.91 -3.96 21.80
C ALA A 11 -1.41 -4.17 21.96
N THR A 12 -0.98 -5.41 22.19
CA THR A 12 0.40 -5.72 22.50
C THR A 12 1.22 -5.14 21.36
N LEU A 13 2.22 -4.30 21.64
CA LEU A 13 3.05 -3.62 20.64
C LEU A 13 3.48 -4.59 19.51
N SER A 14 3.80 -5.83 19.89
CA SER A 14 4.07 -6.96 19.00
C SER A 14 2.96 -7.23 17.97
N ARG A 15 1.68 -7.24 18.37
CA ARG A 15 0.53 -7.45 17.48
C ARG A 15 0.34 -6.28 16.51
N THR A 16 0.51 -5.04 16.96
CA THR A 16 0.41 -3.87 16.06
C THR A 16 1.53 -3.89 15.02
N LEU A 17 2.78 -4.12 15.45
CA LEU A 17 3.92 -4.24 14.54
C LEU A 17 3.75 -5.39 13.55
N PHE A 18 3.26 -6.54 14.02
CA PHE A 18 2.97 -7.69 13.17
C PHE A 18 1.91 -7.37 12.10
N VAL A 19 0.81 -6.72 12.48
CA VAL A 19 -0.24 -6.32 11.53
C VAL A 19 0.27 -5.28 10.54
N CYS A 20 0.98 -4.26 10.99
CA CYS A 20 1.59 -3.26 10.10
C CYS A 20 2.58 -3.91 9.11
N GLY A 21 3.43 -4.82 9.58
CA GLY A 21 4.34 -5.57 8.73
C GLY A 21 3.62 -6.40 7.68
N LEU A 22 2.54 -7.10 8.07
CA LEU A 22 1.71 -7.89 7.16
C LEU A 22 1.02 -7.01 6.10
N LEU A 23 0.50 -5.85 6.48
CA LEU A 23 -0.12 -4.90 5.55
C LEU A 23 0.91 -4.30 4.57
N LEU A 24 2.12 -3.98 5.04
CA LEU A 24 3.21 -3.52 4.17
C LEU A 24 3.64 -4.61 3.18
N ALA A 25 3.73 -5.87 3.62
CA ALA A 25 4.02 -6.99 2.74
C ALA A 25 2.91 -7.17 1.68
N ALA A 26 1.64 -7.08 2.09
CA ALA A 26 0.51 -7.13 1.17
C ALA A 26 0.55 -5.98 0.15
N LEU A 27 0.86 -4.74 0.58
CA LEU A 27 1.02 -3.60 -0.31
C LEU A 27 2.14 -3.82 -1.34
N ALA A 28 3.29 -4.35 -0.90
CA ALA A 28 4.39 -4.68 -1.80
C ALA A 28 4.01 -5.74 -2.84
N ILE A 29 3.28 -6.79 -2.44
CA ILE A 29 2.77 -7.81 -3.35
C ILE A 29 1.81 -7.20 -4.39
N VAL A 30 0.87 -6.35 -3.96
CA VAL A 30 -0.06 -5.67 -4.87
C VAL A 30 0.70 -4.76 -5.85
N PHE A 31 1.72 -4.05 -5.40
CA PHE A 31 2.56 -3.21 -6.26
C PHE A 31 3.30 -4.01 -7.33
N LEU A 32 3.82 -5.19 -6.97
CA LEU A 32 4.45 -6.11 -7.92
C LEU A 32 3.45 -6.64 -8.94
N ILE A 33 2.27 -7.07 -8.49
CA ILE A 33 1.20 -7.55 -9.38
C ILE A 33 0.74 -6.43 -10.33
N ALA A 34 0.56 -5.21 -9.82
CA ALA A 34 0.18 -4.04 -10.63
C ALA A 34 1.24 -3.67 -11.68
N SER A 35 2.52 -3.91 -11.38
CA SER A 35 3.62 -3.64 -12.32
C SER A 35 3.65 -4.63 -13.49
N VAL A 36 3.13 -5.84 -13.31
CA VAL A 36 3.06 -6.90 -14.34
C VAL A 36 1.79 -6.80 -15.16
N ASN A 37 0.66 -6.51 -14.52
CA ASN A 37 -0.63 -6.41 -15.17
C ASN A 37 -0.76 -5.12 -15.98
N GLY A 38 -0.68 -5.23 -17.31
CA GLY A 38 -0.94 -4.14 -18.22
C GLY A 38 -1.11 -4.63 -19.66
N SER A 39 -1.35 -3.70 -20.58
CA SER A 39 -1.62 -3.98 -22.01
C SER A 39 -0.54 -4.82 -22.69
N GLN A 40 0.71 -4.73 -22.21
CA GLN A 40 1.84 -5.56 -22.62
C GLN A 40 2.24 -6.50 -21.48
N ARG A 41 2.42 -7.79 -21.76
CA ARG A 41 2.90 -8.76 -20.76
C ARG A 41 4.38 -8.51 -20.52
N LEU A 42 4.73 -8.00 -19.34
CA LEU A 42 6.13 -7.89 -18.90
C LEU A 42 6.47 -9.08 -17.98
N PRO A 43 7.58 -9.80 -18.22
CA PRO A 43 8.01 -10.85 -17.30
C PRO A 43 8.35 -10.28 -15.92
N LEU A 44 7.88 -10.93 -14.85
CA LEU A 44 8.16 -10.55 -13.45
C LEU A 44 9.65 -10.38 -13.18
N ALA A 45 10.46 -11.33 -13.61
CA ALA A 45 11.92 -11.32 -13.42
C ALA A 45 12.58 -10.13 -14.12
N ALA A 46 12.08 -9.78 -15.31
CA ALA A 46 12.57 -8.68 -16.12
C ALA A 46 12.22 -7.33 -15.46
N SER A 47 10.97 -7.14 -15.01
CA SER A 47 10.53 -5.93 -14.30
C SER A 47 11.27 -5.71 -12.98
N LEU A 48 11.48 -6.78 -12.19
CA LEU A 48 12.27 -6.72 -10.96
C LEU A 48 13.73 -6.34 -11.25
N CYS A 49 14.33 -6.97 -12.26
CA CYS A 49 15.68 -6.63 -12.69
C CYS A 49 15.78 -5.16 -13.14
N ALA A 50 14.81 -4.66 -13.93
CA ALA A 50 14.77 -3.27 -14.35
C ALA A 50 14.64 -2.32 -13.15
N LEU A 51 13.80 -2.65 -12.16
CA LEU A 51 13.67 -1.90 -10.90
C LEU A 51 14.95 -1.86 -10.06
N THR A 52 15.82 -2.87 -10.17
CA THR A 52 17.14 -2.85 -9.52
C THR A 52 18.18 -1.98 -10.24
N GLY A 53 17.80 -1.30 -11.34
CA GLY A 53 18.69 -0.44 -12.11
C GLY A 53 19.60 -1.19 -13.08
N ARG A 54 19.35 -2.49 -13.33
CA ARG A 54 20.07 -3.27 -14.34
C ARG A 54 19.48 -3.01 -15.73
N SER A 55 20.35 -2.88 -16.74
CA SER A 55 19.97 -2.60 -18.12
C SER A 55 19.72 -3.87 -18.96
N ASN A 56 20.39 -4.99 -18.66
CA ASN A 56 20.28 -6.24 -19.41
C ASN A 56 19.22 -7.18 -18.82
N CYS A 57 17.96 -6.75 -18.81
CA CYS A 57 16.86 -7.50 -18.19
C CYS A 57 15.93 -8.19 -19.19
N GLY A 58 16.25 -8.16 -20.49
CA GLY A 58 15.42 -8.77 -21.55
C GLY A 58 14.14 -8.01 -21.88
N LEU A 59 14.02 -6.73 -21.48
CA LEU A 59 12.95 -5.83 -21.94
C LEU A 59 13.39 -5.10 -23.21
N SER A 60 12.45 -4.84 -24.11
CA SER A 60 12.66 -3.88 -25.19
C SER A 60 12.68 -2.44 -24.65
N PRO A 61 13.29 -1.48 -25.38
CA PRO A 61 13.29 -0.07 -25.00
C PRO A 61 11.88 0.49 -24.76
N GLU A 62 10.91 0.07 -25.58
CA GLU A 62 9.50 0.46 -25.43
C GLU A 62 8.88 -0.08 -24.14
N GLN A 63 9.16 -1.34 -23.78
CA GLN A 63 8.68 -1.93 -22.54
C GLN A 63 9.30 -1.25 -21.30
N GLN A 64 10.57 -0.83 -21.41
CA GLN A 64 11.24 -0.07 -20.35
C GLN A 64 10.58 1.31 -20.15
N ALA A 65 10.30 2.03 -21.24
CA ALA A 65 9.55 3.30 -21.17
C ALA A 65 8.15 3.11 -20.57
N ILE A 66 7.40 2.08 -20.98
CA ILE A 66 6.09 1.76 -20.40
C ILE A 66 6.20 1.50 -18.89
N LEU A 67 7.24 0.80 -18.43
CA LEU A 67 7.42 0.51 -17.02
C LEU A 67 7.74 1.78 -16.22
N PHE A 68 8.72 2.57 -16.65
CA PHE A 68 9.23 3.73 -15.91
C PHE A 68 8.40 4.99 -16.09
N ASP A 69 7.90 5.27 -17.29
CA ASP A 69 7.23 6.53 -17.61
C ASP A 69 5.71 6.44 -17.41
N LEU A 70 5.14 5.23 -17.39
CA LEU A 70 3.68 5.04 -17.30
C LEU A 70 3.25 4.23 -16.07
N ARG A 71 3.78 3.01 -15.88
CA ARG A 71 3.30 2.11 -14.82
C ARG A 71 3.74 2.55 -13.43
N LEU A 72 5.03 2.83 -13.24
CA LEU A 72 5.55 3.27 -11.95
C LEU A 72 4.91 4.57 -11.44
N PRO A 73 4.83 5.66 -12.23
CA PRO A 73 4.20 6.89 -11.74
C PRO A 73 2.72 6.66 -11.41
N ARG A 74 1.99 5.87 -12.20
CA ARG A 74 0.60 5.51 -11.90
C ARG A 74 0.46 4.73 -10.60
N ASN A 75 1.31 3.72 -10.37
CA ASN A 75 1.24 2.90 -9.16
C ASN A 75 1.58 3.73 -7.91
N LEU A 76 2.56 4.62 -8.01
CA LEU A 76 2.91 5.56 -6.93
C LEU A 76 1.76 6.53 -6.64
N LEU A 77 1.15 7.09 -7.68
CA LEU A 77 -0.02 7.97 -7.54
C LEU A 77 -1.19 7.24 -6.87
N ALA A 78 -1.49 6.01 -7.29
CA ALA A 78 -2.55 5.20 -6.68
C ALA A 78 -2.30 4.94 -5.19
N GLY A 79 -1.05 4.64 -4.81
CA GLY A 79 -0.64 4.52 -3.42
C GLY A 79 -0.82 5.83 -2.64
N ALA A 80 -0.37 6.96 -3.20
CA ALA A 80 -0.51 8.27 -2.58
C ALA A 80 -1.98 8.67 -2.36
N VAL A 81 -2.82 8.51 -3.38
CA VAL A 81 -4.26 8.78 -3.30
C VAL A 81 -4.92 7.89 -2.26
N GLY A 82 -4.60 6.60 -2.23
CA GLY A 82 -5.11 5.66 -1.22
C GLY A 82 -4.74 6.06 0.21
N MET A 83 -3.49 6.50 0.43
CA MET A 83 -3.05 7.01 1.74
C MET A 83 -3.82 8.25 2.17
N CYS A 84 -4.03 9.22 1.27
CA CYS A 84 -4.79 10.43 1.55
C CYS A 84 -6.25 10.11 1.90
N LEU A 85 -6.91 9.24 1.14
CA LEU A 85 -8.29 8.82 1.39
C LEU A 85 -8.43 8.07 2.72
N ALA A 86 -7.49 7.16 3.03
CA ALA A 86 -7.49 6.44 4.29
C ALA A 86 -7.30 7.38 5.50
N ALA A 87 -6.39 8.35 5.39
CA ALA A 87 -6.17 9.36 6.42
C ALA A 87 -7.40 10.25 6.64
N ALA A 88 -8.03 10.71 5.56
CA ALA A 88 -9.26 11.50 5.64
C ALA A 88 -10.41 10.71 6.29
N GLY A 89 -10.62 9.44 5.89
CA GLY A 89 -11.62 8.56 6.48
C GLY A 89 -11.39 8.31 7.97
N ALA A 90 -10.15 8.01 8.37
CA ALA A 90 -9.79 7.84 9.77
C ALA A 90 -9.99 9.12 10.59
N GLY A 91 -9.68 10.29 10.00
CA GLY A 91 -9.93 11.60 10.61
C GLY A 91 -11.42 11.87 10.85
N TYR A 92 -12.28 11.60 9.87
CA TYR A 92 -13.73 11.74 10.01
C TYR A 92 -14.30 10.79 11.06
N GLN A 93 -13.88 9.53 11.07
CA GLN A 93 -14.29 8.54 12.07
C GLN A 93 -13.90 8.97 13.49
N ALA A 94 -12.72 9.57 13.67
CA ALA A 94 -12.26 10.09 14.96
C ALA A 94 -13.04 11.35 15.40
N LEU A 95 -13.31 12.27 14.47
CA LEU A 95 -14.05 13.51 14.75
C LEU A 95 -15.49 13.22 15.17
N LEU A 96 -16.18 12.35 14.42
CA LEU A 96 -17.58 11.98 14.67
C LEU A 96 -17.73 10.93 15.77
N ARG A 97 -16.61 10.33 16.21
CA ARG A 97 -16.58 9.20 17.15
C ARG A 97 -17.52 8.07 16.74
N ASN A 98 -17.72 7.92 15.43
CA ASN A 98 -18.63 6.95 14.83
C ASN A 98 -17.85 6.14 13.78
N PRO A 99 -17.58 4.85 14.05
CA PRO A 99 -16.83 4.00 13.11
C PRO A 99 -17.60 3.70 11.82
N LEU A 100 -18.90 4.01 11.73
CA LEU A 100 -19.70 3.91 10.50
C LEU A 100 -19.80 5.26 9.75
N ALA A 101 -19.15 6.32 10.22
CA ALA A 101 -19.19 7.59 9.51
C ALA A 101 -18.42 7.49 8.19
N GLU A 102 -19.14 7.59 7.09
CA GLU A 102 -18.59 7.65 5.75
C GLU A 102 -18.51 9.12 5.30
N PRO A 103 -17.51 9.53 4.50
CA PRO A 103 -17.28 10.93 4.13
C PRO A 103 -18.42 11.62 3.35
N TYR A 104 -19.49 10.91 2.98
CA TYR A 104 -20.61 11.40 2.17
C TYR A 104 -21.79 11.98 2.96
N LEU A 105 -21.58 12.36 4.23
CA LEU A 105 -22.61 12.96 5.09
C LEU A 105 -22.82 14.47 4.89
N LEU A 106 -22.09 15.11 3.96
CA LEU A 106 -22.21 16.52 3.60
C LEU A 106 -22.32 16.69 2.08
#